data_AF-A0AAW3T573-F1
#
_entry.id   AF-A0AAW3T573-F1
#
_cell.length_a   1.000
_cell.length_b   1.000
_cell.length_c   1.000
_cell.angle_alpha   90.00
_cell.angle_beta   90.00
_cell.angle_gamma   90.00
#
_symmetry.space_group_name_H-M   'P 1'
#
loop_
_entity.id
_entity.type
_entity.pdbx_description
1 polymer ?
#
loop_
_entity_poly.entity_id
_entity_poly.type
_entity_poly.pdbx_seq_one_letter_code
_entity_poly.pdbx_strand_id
1 'polypeptide(L)'
;MSIKNVVLGAVALGTVVAGGVAVDTASAPEAKAAACWGQITLTQGKNYTGCGRAQHFNRFKNGTYAWGNIVGSNAWSRQKLCYANVAQYGMVRA
;
A
#
# COMPACT_ATOMS: atom_id res chain seq x y z
N MET A 1 38.84 14.24 14.00
CA MET A 1 38.02 14.67 12.85
C MET A 1 36.58 14.74 13.32
N SER A 2 35.99 15.95 13.38
CA SER A 2 34.72 16.21 14.07
C SER A 2 33.52 15.84 13.22
N ILE A 3 32.60 15.06 13.81
CA ILE A 3 31.27 14.74 13.29
C ILE A 3 30.46 16.03 13.15
N LYS A 4 30.01 16.34 11.93
CA LYS A 4 29.03 17.39 11.69
C LYS A 4 27.65 16.73 11.62
N ASN A 5 26.87 16.93 12.67
CA ASN A 5 25.45 16.59 12.75
C ASN A 5 24.69 17.32 11.63
N VAL A 6 24.21 16.58 10.64
CA VAL A 6 23.28 17.10 9.64
C VAL A 6 21.86 16.77 10.12
N VAL A 7 21.26 17.76 10.78
CA VAL A 7 19.82 17.83 11.02
C VAL A 7 19.19 18.47 9.78
N LEU A 8 18.52 17.65 8.97
CA LEU A 8 17.62 18.06 7.87
C LEU A 8 16.36 17.22 8.09
N GLY A 9 15.31 17.73 8.70
CA GLY A 9 14.43 18.75 8.15
C GLY A 9 13.06 18.11 7.99
N ALA A 10 12.25 18.15 9.06
CA ALA A 10 10.90 17.61 9.08
C ALA A 10 10.01 18.40 8.11
N VAL A 11 9.54 17.75 7.04
CA VAL A 11 8.54 18.33 6.14
C VAL A 11 7.18 17.80 6.55
N ALA A 12 6.48 18.57 7.38
CA ALA A 12 5.07 18.39 7.62
C ALA A 12 4.29 18.95 6.43
N LEU A 13 3.77 18.08 5.56
CA LEU A 13 2.74 18.45 4.58
C LEU A 13 1.40 17.97 5.09
N GLY A 14 0.76 18.84 5.87
CA GLY A 14 -0.66 18.76 6.15
C GLY A 14 -1.44 19.40 5.01
N THR A 15 -2.25 18.61 4.32
CA THR A 15 -3.45 19.08 3.63
C THR A 15 -4.57 18.10 3.91
N VAL A 16 -5.28 18.40 5.00
CA VAL A 16 -6.61 17.87 5.31
C VAL A 16 -7.57 18.45 4.26
N VAL A 17 -8.14 17.58 3.41
CA VAL A 17 -9.32 17.91 2.60
C VAL A 17 -10.48 17.08 3.13
N ALA A 18 -11.53 17.80 3.49
CA ALA A 18 -12.76 17.33 4.11
C ALA A 18 -13.48 16.23 3.32
N GLY A 19 -14.08 15.28 4.04
CA GLY A 19 -14.98 14.25 3.51
C GLY A 19 -14.62 12.88 4.07
N GLY A 20 -15.40 12.40 5.06
CA GLY A 20 -15.06 11.23 5.85
C GLY A 20 -14.85 9.95 5.05
N VAL A 21 -13.59 9.52 4.96
CA VAL A 21 -13.15 8.12 4.99
C VAL A 21 -11.80 8.18 5.69
N ALA A 22 -11.63 7.44 6.79
CA ALA A 22 -10.33 7.28 7.44
C ALA A 22 -9.35 6.68 6.42
N VAL A 23 -8.56 7.54 5.78
CA VAL A 23 -7.41 7.12 5.00
C VAL A 23 -6.33 6.85 6.02
N ASP A 24 -6.34 5.63 6.56
CA ASP A 24 -5.20 5.07 7.28
C ASP A 24 -3.99 5.11 6.34
N THR A 25 -3.24 6.20 6.38
CA THR A 25 -1.91 6.34 5.80
C THR A 25 -0.87 5.56 6.61
N ALA A 26 -1.26 4.42 7.17
CA ALA A 26 -0.42 3.59 8.00
C ALA A 26 0.40 2.63 7.11
N SER A 27 1.69 2.93 7.02
CA SER A 27 2.76 2.05 6.53
C SER A 27 2.90 1.95 5.00
N ALA A 28 3.40 3.00 4.36
CA ALA A 28 4.31 2.81 3.23
C ALA A 28 5.75 2.75 3.81
N PRO A 29 6.30 1.56 4.13
CA PRO A 29 7.70 1.47 4.48
C PRO A 29 8.51 1.85 3.23
N GLU A 30 9.14 3.02 3.33
CA GLU A 30 10.35 3.41 2.62
C GLU A 30 10.23 3.53 1.10
N ALA A 31 10.55 4.71 0.59
CA ALA A 31 10.62 5.11 -0.81
C ALA A 31 11.68 4.36 -1.66
N LYS A 32 11.94 3.07 -1.35
CA LYS A 32 12.81 2.15 -2.10
C LYS A 32 12.04 1.01 -2.78
N ALA A 33 10.72 0.97 -2.64
CA ALA A 33 9.86 0.46 -3.69
C ALA A 33 9.56 1.62 -4.65
N ALA A 34 10.45 1.87 -5.62
CA ALA A 34 10.04 2.53 -6.87
C ALA A 34 9.07 1.55 -7.54
N ALA A 35 7.79 1.70 -7.19
CA ALA A 35 6.97 0.58 -6.83
C ALA A 35 6.53 -0.20 -8.06
N CYS A 36 6.88 -1.48 -8.15
CA CYS A 36 6.30 -2.36 -9.16
C CYS A 36 4.78 -2.47 -9.02
N TRP A 37 4.19 -1.93 -7.94
CA TRP A 37 2.76 -1.90 -7.68
C TRP A 37 2.30 -0.50 -7.32
N GLY A 38 1.05 -0.16 -7.60
CA GLY A 38 0.50 1.13 -7.20
C GLY A 38 -1.00 1.18 -7.38
N GLN A 39 -1.57 2.37 -7.23
CA GLN A 39 -3.01 2.59 -7.28
C GLN A 39 -3.76 1.59 -6.37
N ILE A 40 -3.20 1.40 -5.16
CA ILE A 40 -3.69 0.42 -4.20
C ILE A 40 -4.83 1.05 -3.41
N THR A 41 -5.94 0.33 -3.38
CA THR A 41 -7.16 0.64 -2.66
C THR A 41 -7.60 -0.60 -1.89
N LEU A 42 -8.68 -0.48 -1.13
CA LEU A 42 -9.25 -1.61 -0.38
C LEU A 42 -9.80 -2.74 -1.27
N THR A 43 -10.08 -2.47 -2.55
CA THR A 43 -10.68 -3.45 -3.47
C THR A 43 -9.75 -3.89 -4.59
N GLN A 44 -8.62 -3.20 -4.80
CA GLN A 44 -7.70 -3.51 -5.88
C GLN A 44 -6.32 -2.88 -5.70
N GLY A 45 -5.33 -3.48 -6.37
CA GLY A 45 -4.02 -2.88 -6.61
C GLY A 45 -3.54 -3.19 -8.03
N LYS A 46 -2.83 -2.24 -8.65
CA LYS A 46 -2.21 -2.42 -9.96
C LYS A 46 -0.83 -3.03 -9.78
N ASN A 47 -0.58 -4.15 -10.47
CA ASN A 47 0.78 -4.63 -10.72
C ASN A 47 1.32 -3.93 -11.96
N TYR A 48 2.33 -3.09 -11.80
CA TYR A 48 3.15 -2.56 -12.89
C TYR A 48 4.17 -3.64 -13.32
N THR A 49 5.35 -3.25 -13.77
CA THR A 49 6.42 -4.15 -14.22
C THR A 49 7.49 -4.32 -13.14
N GLY A 50 8.31 -5.37 -13.24
CA GLY A 50 9.50 -5.55 -12.41
C GLY A 50 9.34 -6.41 -11.14
N CYS A 51 8.12 -6.76 -10.73
CA CYS A 51 7.90 -7.61 -9.55
C CYS A 51 7.34 -9.00 -9.82
N GLY A 52 7.24 -9.40 -11.10
CA GLY A 52 6.72 -10.71 -11.48
C GLY A 52 5.21 -10.81 -11.20
N ARG A 53 4.79 -11.92 -10.61
CA ARG A 53 3.39 -12.12 -10.19
C ARG A 53 3.14 -11.42 -8.86
N ALA A 54 1.97 -10.82 -8.74
CA ALA A 54 1.57 -10.10 -7.54
C ALA A 54 0.09 -10.29 -7.22
N GLN A 55 -0.26 -10.03 -5.97
CA GLN A 55 -1.61 -10.22 -5.45
C GLN A 55 -1.92 -9.16 -4.41
N HIS A 56 -3.13 -8.62 -4.51
CA HIS A 56 -3.68 -7.70 -3.53
C HIS A 56 -4.18 -8.48 -2.30
N PHE A 57 -3.99 -7.91 -1.12
CA PHE A 57 -4.48 -8.45 0.14
C PHE A 57 -5.22 -7.40 0.96
N ASN A 58 -6.16 -7.88 1.76
CA ASN A 58 -6.79 -7.19 2.88
C ASN A 58 -6.54 -7.99 4.15
N ARG A 59 -5.89 -7.38 5.13
CA ARG A 59 -5.73 -7.93 6.48
C ARG A 59 -6.81 -7.37 7.38
N PHE A 60 -7.59 -8.24 7.98
CA PHE A 60 -8.64 -7.86 8.93
C PHE A 60 -8.07 -7.57 10.31
N LYS A 61 -8.83 -6.85 11.15
CA LYS A 61 -8.45 -6.59 12.56
C LYS A 61 -8.17 -7.85 13.37
N ASN A 62 -8.79 -8.97 13.03
CA ASN A 62 -8.55 -10.28 13.66
C ASN A 62 -7.29 -11.00 13.14
N GLY A 63 -6.53 -10.37 12.23
CA GLY A 63 -5.31 -10.93 11.65
C GLY A 63 -5.52 -11.86 10.45
N THR A 64 -6.76 -12.19 10.09
CA THR A 64 -7.03 -13.00 8.89
C THR A 64 -6.80 -12.19 7.61
N TYR A 65 -6.62 -12.88 6.48
CA TYR A 65 -6.36 -12.25 5.18
C TYR A 65 -7.41 -12.66 4.15
N ALA A 66 -7.88 -11.69 3.37
CA ALA A 66 -8.61 -11.90 2.13
C ALA A 66 -7.74 -11.48 0.94
N TRP A 67 -7.71 -12.32 -0.09
CA TRP A 67 -6.80 -12.18 -1.21
C TRP A 67 -7.57 -11.93 -2.51
N GLY A 68 -7.04 -11.02 -3.33
CA GLY A 68 -7.49 -10.81 -4.71
C GLY A 68 -6.98 -11.89 -5.65
N ASN A 69 -7.21 -11.74 -6.96
CA ASN A 69 -6.61 -12.62 -7.97
C ASN A 69 -5.10 -12.39 -8.13
N ILE A 70 -4.34 -13.45 -8.40
CA ILE A 70 -2.92 -13.32 -8.75
C ILE A 70 -2.80 -12.78 -10.17
N VAL A 71 -2.01 -11.74 -10.38
CA VAL A 71 -1.81 -11.10 -11.68
C VAL A 71 -0.34 -10.98 -12.07
N GLY A 72 -0.07 -11.06 -13.37
CA GLY A 72 1.23 -10.72 -13.95
C GLY A 72 1.44 -9.22 -14.09
N SER A 73 2.50 -8.84 -14.80
CA SER A 73 2.86 -7.44 -15.04
C SER A 73 1.75 -6.66 -15.75
N ASN A 74 1.64 -5.37 -15.43
CA ASN A 74 0.68 -4.43 -16.00
C ASN A 74 -0.81 -4.87 -15.88
N ALA A 75 -1.18 -5.59 -14.83
CA ALA A 75 -2.54 -6.09 -14.59
C ALA A 75 -3.07 -5.72 -13.19
N TRP A 76 -4.40 -5.75 -13.03
CA TRP A 76 -5.06 -5.38 -11.77
C TRP A 76 -5.42 -6.62 -10.94
N SER A 77 -4.91 -6.68 -9.72
CA SER A 77 -5.39 -7.63 -8.71
C SER A 77 -6.57 -7.00 -7.99
N ARG A 78 -7.73 -7.66 -7.99
CA ARG A 78 -9.00 -7.19 -7.44
C ARG A 78 -9.57 -8.19 -6.45
N GLN A 79 -10.20 -7.67 -5.40
CA GLN A 79 -11.04 -8.45 -4.49
C GLN A 79 -12.36 -8.80 -5.18
N LYS A 80 -12.91 -9.97 -4.87
CA LYS A 80 -14.25 -10.37 -5.35
C LYS A 80 -15.36 -9.62 -4.62
N LEU A 81 -15.12 -9.20 -3.39
CA LEU A 81 -16.10 -8.59 -2.49
C LEU A 81 -15.49 -7.35 -1.82
N CYS A 82 -16.35 -6.43 -1.39
CA CYS A 82 -15.97 -5.35 -0.50
C CYS A 82 -15.98 -5.86 0.95
N TYR A 83 -14.86 -5.65 1.64
CA TYR A 83 -14.63 -6.21 2.97
C TYR A 83 -14.68 -5.11 4.04
N ALA A 84 -15.37 -5.39 5.15
CA ALA A 84 -15.40 -4.52 6.33
C ALA A 84 -14.33 -4.95 7.35
N ASN A 85 -14.04 -4.08 8.34
CA ASN A 85 -13.06 -4.34 9.40
C ASN A 85 -11.64 -4.65 8.89
N VAL A 86 -11.28 -4.11 7.73
CA VAL A 86 -9.91 -4.18 7.19
C VAL A 86 -9.03 -3.25 8.03
N ALA A 87 -7.95 -3.80 8.59
CA ALA A 87 -6.94 -3.06 9.35
C ALA A 87 -5.78 -2.59 8.46
N GLN A 88 -5.48 -3.34 7.41
CA GLN A 88 -4.42 -3.02 6.45
C GLN A 88 -4.76 -3.62 5.09
N TYR A 89 -4.41 -2.93 4.02
CA TYR A 89 -4.51 -3.47 2.67
C TYR A 89 -3.23 -3.15 1.88
N GLY A 90 -2.95 -3.94 0.85
CA GLY A 90 -1.70 -3.80 0.13
C GLY A 90 -1.57 -4.74 -1.06
N MET A 91 -0.38 -4.75 -1.65
CA MET A 91 0.03 -5.70 -2.68
C MET A 91 1.26 -6.45 -2.19
N VAL A 92 1.39 -7.72 -2.57
CA VAL A 92 2.57 -8.56 -2.32
C VAL A 92 2.93 -9.36 -3.56
N ARG A 93 4.15 -9.92 -3.59
CA ARG A 93 4.54 -10.92 -4.59
C ARG A 93 3.78 -12.22 -4.29
N ALA A 94 3.32 -12.88 -5.35
CA ALA A 94 2.56 -14.12 -5.28
C ALA A 94 3.41 -15.31 -5.75
#